data_AF-A0A6G0XD08-F1
#
_entry.id   AF-A0A6G0XD08-F1
#
_cell.length_a   1.000
_cell.length_b   1.000
_cell.length_c   1.000
_cell.angle_alpha   90.00
_cell.angle_beta   90.00
_cell.angle_gamma   90.00
#
_symmetry.space_group_name_H-M   'P 1'
#
loop_
_entity.id
_entity.type
_entity.pdbx_description
1 polymer ?
#
loop_
_entity_poly.entity_id
_entity_poly.type
_entity_poly.pdbx_seq_one_letter_code
_entity_poly.pdbx_strand_id
1 'polypeptide(L)'
;MTTAEATNQEERDFAAILNTPDDEAQEVQPRRFTRFRLVVAIVAFCGVVCIAVGAIVFTHKSDQPDAKSIVNNIQQAPGLKVNIKALRSSMQVNGKSEVTVYIVPRPAQNASSALEFDAILTQEDDQVTEQYVLLDNRGYWSVSSGETLLRSGCLDASQIPPVQLVQTSLEKSRIVSDVVVDGSVVEMGCESGQLLKLSFAGETFVFCNSNTNQLSHARGNDLELSVEYLRDPTLVPDIVAPSDLNCPLVQTALPNLETTPTSSKNHLESVAGSAHLEASSCGCKGPKKPCLFVHGVGTKTSGPLTNTDKDSWGSIQDHAPCCTTTKFAHMDTVSRGWDDASLQQEFCNLALQVATGNNGKTIGNLILSTHSMGNMIAAGALVNNKCQFSSCVTWVSLAGPMQGSKSANLLVEKCKSGGWGDLAIKGILNLVGQCPAQPGYLSLLHQSTVDANRKNQFLAIQSKRAQYVSKIACGTSAIGLITTDSALQVVASLSKHDSANDGVVDINSCQAGYGTSGFGTSYSNSNYQAALNHLDMSFRNGDGWFGDDRKPVKWFECAL
;
A
#
# COMPACT_ATOMS: atom_id res chain seq x y z
N MET A 1 -65.30 37.57 -20.77
CA MET A 1 -65.28 36.60 -19.64
C MET A 1 -65.87 35.29 -20.14
N THR A 2 -65.48 34.16 -19.55
CA THR A 2 -65.31 32.90 -20.31
C THR A 2 -66.17 31.74 -19.81
N THR A 3 -66.92 31.14 -20.75
CA THR A 3 -67.60 29.83 -20.77
C THR A 3 -67.80 29.48 -22.27
N ALA A 4 -67.88 28.23 -22.75
CA ALA A 4 -67.78 26.91 -22.12
C ALA A 4 -67.16 25.87 -23.09
N GLU A 5 -66.61 24.79 -22.50
CA GLU A 5 -66.78 23.34 -22.80
C GLU A 5 -66.90 22.74 -24.23
N ALA A 6 -66.32 21.53 -24.34
CA ALA A 6 -66.76 20.36 -25.15
C ALA A 6 -66.51 20.39 -26.70
N THR A 7 -66.36 19.26 -27.43
CA THR A 7 -66.34 17.81 -27.09
C THR A 7 -65.51 17.03 -28.13
N ASN A 8 -65.10 15.78 -27.82
CA ASN A 8 -64.60 14.81 -28.81
C ASN A 8 -65.73 13.84 -29.25
N GLN A 9 -65.87 13.57 -30.55
CA GLN A 9 -66.24 12.25 -31.09
C GLN A 9 -65.93 12.16 -32.61
N GLU A 10 -65.11 11.17 -32.98
CA GLU A 10 -65.12 10.24 -34.15
C GLU A 10 -65.96 10.58 -35.41
N GLU A 11 -65.52 10.35 -36.66
CA GLU A 11 -65.19 9.05 -37.30
C GLU A 11 -64.58 9.20 -38.73
N ARG A 12 -63.84 8.17 -39.19
CA ARG A 12 -63.64 7.71 -40.60
C ARG A 12 -62.99 8.69 -41.64
N ASP A 13 -62.29 8.25 -42.69
CA ASP A 13 -62.09 6.88 -43.23
C ASP A 13 -60.71 6.64 -43.88
N PHE A 14 -60.46 5.36 -44.21
CA PHE A 14 -59.26 4.73 -44.81
C PHE A 14 -58.41 5.50 -45.85
N ALA A 15 -57.08 5.41 -45.67
CA ALA A 15 -56.13 5.13 -46.76
C ALA A 15 -54.90 4.38 -46.20
N ALA A 16 -54.59 3.18 -46.69
CA ALA A 16 -53.52 2.32 -46.16
C ALA A 16 -52.42 2.03 -47.20
N ILE A 17 -51.17 2.41 -46.92
CA ILE A 17 -49.99 2.09 -47.73
C ILE A 17 -48.82 1.77 -46.78
N LEU A 18 -48.36 0.50 -46.86
CA LEU A 18 -47.11 -0.09 -46.32
C LEU A 18 -46.58 0.38 -44.95
N ASN A 19 -46.65 -0.51 -43.96
CA ASN A 19 -45.75 -0.48 -42.81
C ASN A 19 -44.37 -1.06 -43.19
N THR A 20 -43.31 -0.30 -42.93
CA THR A 20 -41.99 -0.84 -42.52
C THR A 20 -41.73 -0.36 -41.08
N PRO A 21 -41.00 -1.11 -40.24
CA PRO A 21 -40.79 -0.69 -38.85
C PRO A 21 -39.99 0.60 -38.76
N ASP A 22 -40.53 1.62 -38.09
CA ASP A 22 -39.72 2.73 -37.60
C ASP A 22 -38.74 2.23 -36.54
N ASP A 23 -37.51 2.76 -36.55
CA ASP A 23 -36.50 2.42 -35.54
C ASP A 23 -36.99 2.80 -34.13
N GLU A 24 -36.93 1.86 -33.18
CA GLU A 24 -37.05 2.17 -31.75
C GLU A 24 -35.84 3.04 -31.34
N ALA A 25 -36.02 4.36 -31.41
CA ALA A 25 -35.11 5.34 -30.86
C ALA A 25 -35.09 5.25 -29.32
N GLN A 26 -34.42 4.23 -28.79
CA GLN A 26 -34.18 4.07 -27.36
C GLN A 26 -33.49 5.33 -26.84
N GLU A 27 -34.15 6.04 -25.92
CA GLU A 27 -33.48 7.08 -25.13
C GLU A 27 -32.35 6.43 -24.34
N VAL A 28 -31.12 6.54 -24.85
CA VAL A 28 -29.91 6.06 -24.19
C VAL A 28 -29.72 6.88 -22.91
N GLN A 29 -30.28 6.39 -21.80
CA GLN A 29 -30.08 7.01 -20.50
C GLN A 29 -28.57 7.16 -20.26
N PRO A 30 -28.09 8.34 -19.86
CA PRO A 30 -26.67 8.58 -19.68
C PRO A 30 -26.15 7.70 -18.55
N ARG A 31 -25.51 6.58 -18.92
CA ARG A 31 -24.86 5.65 -17.99
C ARG A 31 -23.91 6.47 -17.12
N ARG A 32 -24.23 6.57 -15.83
CA ARG A 32 -23.41 7.28 -14.85
C ARG A 32 -22.01 6.68 -14.86
N PHE A 33 -21.03 7.44 -15.33
CA PHE A 33 -19.62 7.05 -15.30
C PHE A 33 -19.20 6.67 -13.87
N THR A 34 -19.06 5.38 -13.62
CA THR A 34 -18.48 4.84 -12.38
C THR A 34 -17.04 5.32 -12.30
N ARG A 35 -16.73 6.12 -11.29
CA ARG A 35 -15.49 6.91 -11.26
C ARG A 35 -14.26 6.01 -11.07
N PHE A 36 -13.45 5.96 -12.13
CA PHE A 36 -11.99 5.76 -12.10
C PHE A 36 -11.43 4.69 -11.14
N ARG A 37 -11.20 3.50 -11.70
CA ARG A 37 -10.06 2.67 -11.28
C ARG A 37 -8.79 3.32 -11.83
N LEU A 38 -7.75 3.49 -11.00
CA LEU A 38 -6.44 3.96 -11.46
C LEU A 38 -5.37 3.66 -10.40
N VAL A 39 -4.77 2.46 -10.41
CA VAL A 39 -3.47 2.13 -11.05
C VAL A 39 -2.30 2.84 -10.35
N VAL A 40 -1.35 2.21 -9.61
CA VAL A 40 -0.85 0.83 -9.44
C VAL A 40 0.10 0.30 -10.53
N ALA A 41 1.39 0.70 -10.48
CA ALA A 41 2.61 0.10 -11.07
C ALA A 41 3.84 0.99 -10.77
N ILE A 42 5.13 0.63 -10.91
CA ILE A 42 5.82 -0.68 -10.78
C ILE A 42 7.29 -0.48 -10.29
N VAL A 43 8.04 -1.56 -10.04
CA VAL A 43 9.26 -1.60 -9.21
C VAL A 43 10.28 -2.67 -9.70
N ALA A 44 11.50 -2.30 -10.16
CA ALA A 44 12.66 -3.21 -10.31
C ALA A 44 14.09 -2.55 -10.34
N PHE A 45 15.03 -3.05 -9.49
CA PHE A 45 16.51 -3.26 -9.66
C PHE A 45 17.63 -2.14 -9.82
N CYS A 46 18.77 -2.37 -9.10
CA CYS A 46 20.20 -1.91 -9.24
C CYS A 46 20.65 -0.42 -9.12
N GLY A 47 21.72 0.04 -8.41
CA GLY A 47 22.85 -0.45 -7.55
C GLY A 47 23.59 0.80 -6.93
N VAL A 48 24.62 0.88 -6.03
CA VAL A 48 25.62 0.05 -5.29
C VAL A 48 26.15 0.92 -4.10
N VAL A 49 27.12 0.48 -3.27
CA VAL A 49 28.49 1.10 -3.11
C VAL A 49 29.36 0.21 -2.19
N CYS A 50 30.68 0.14 -2.42
CA CYS A 50 31.63 -0.78 -1.74
C CYS A 50 32.87 -0.05 -1.16
N ILE A 51 33.62 -0.68 -0.25
CA ILE A 51 35.06 -0.41 -0.01
C ILE A 51 35.79 -1.75 0.21
N ALA A 52 37.02 -1.88 -0.31
CA ALA A 52 37.91 -3.01 -0.09
C ALA A 52 39.15 -2.63 0.72
N VAL A 53 39.66 -3.57 1.54
CA VAL A 53 41.01 -3.53 2.13
C VAL A 53 41.65 -4.89 1.91
N GLY A 54 42.86 -4.92 1.36
CA GLY A 54 43.56 -6.16 1.03
C GLY A 54 44.33 -6.75 2.22
N ALA A 55 44.20 -8.06 2.42
CA ALA A 55 45.10 -8.87 3.23
C ALA A 55 45.31 -10.24 2.55
N ILE A 56 46.56 -10.72 2.51
CA ILE A 56 46.92 -11.98 1.85
C ILE A 56 46.64 -13.15 2.80
N VAL A 57 45.68 -14.02 2.47
CA VAL A 57 45.44 -15.30 3.17
C VAL A 57 45.19 -16.41 2.14
N PHE A 58 45.51 -17.64 2.54
CA PHE A 58 45.65 -18.85 1.72
C PHE A 58 44.42 -19.27 0.90
N THR A 59 44.69 -20.04 -0.16
CA THR A 59 43.71 -20.67 -1.04
C THR A 59 42.83 -21.70 -0.32
N HIS A 60 41.66 -21.27 0.11
CA HIS A 60 40.50 -22.13 0.30
C HIS A 60 39.50 -21.86 -0.83
N LYS A 61 38.85 -22.90 -1.37
CA LYS A 61 37.64 -22.68 -2.19
C LYS A 61 36.60 -22.06 -1.26
N SER A 62 36.12 -20.88 -1.60
CA SER A 62 35.14 -20.17 -0.78
C SER A 62 33.73 -20.66 -1.11
N ASP A 63 32.89 -20.82 -0.08
CA ASP A 63 31.44 -21.07 -0.23
C ASP A 63 30.64 -19.81 -0.61
N GLN A 64 31.36 -18.73 -0.96
CA GLN A 64 30.79 -17.49 -1.48
C GLN A 64 30.61 -17.59 -3.01
N PRO A 65 29.46 -17.17 -3.55
CA PRO A 65 29.24 -17.15 -4.99
C PRO A 65 30.08 -16.07 -5.67
N ASP A 66 30.32 -16.21 -6.99
CA ASP A 66 31.05 -15.23 -7.80
C ASP A 66 30.18 -14.02 -8.15
N ALA A 67 29.75 -13.28 -7.13
CA ALA A 67 28.97 -12.06 -7.24
C ALA A 67 29.62 -10.97 -8.10
N LYS A 68 30.92 -11.09 -8.40
CA LYS A 68 31.62 -10.20 -9.33
C LYS A 68 31.33 -10.57 -10.79
N SER A 69 31.40 -11.85 -11.17
CA SER A 69 30.98 -12.30 -12.50
C SER A 69 29.47 -12.13 -12.71
N ILE A 70 28.68 -12.53 -11.71
CA ILE A 70 27.55 -11.77 -11.14
C ILE A 70 27.21 -10.42 -11.81
N VAL A 71 27.64 -9.36 -11.11
CA VAL A 71 27.49 -7.96 -11.50
C VAL A 71 28.04 -7.67 -12.90
N ASN A 72 29.18 -8.25 -13.29
CA ASN A 72 29.78 -8.01 -14.60
C ASN A 72 28.88 -8.47 -15.75
N ASN A 73 28.29 -9.66 -15.66
CA ASN A 73 27.40 -10.18 -16.70
C ASN A 73 26.12 -9.35 -16.82
N ILE A 74 25.60 -8.85 -15.70
CA ILE A 74 24.50 -7.88 -15.68
C ILE A 74 24.93 -6.58 -16.39
N GLN A 75 26.08 -6.00 -16.00
CA GLN A 75 26.59 -4.73 -16.51
C GLN A 75 26.98 -4.74 -18.00
N GLN A 76 27.32 -5.92 -18.55
CA GLN A 76 27.70 -6.10 -19.96
C GLN A 76 26.52 -6.57 -20.85
N ALA A 77 25.31 -6.70 -20.30
CA ALA A 77 24.13 -7.08 -21.08
C ALA A 77 23.64 -5.91 -21.97
N PRO A 78 23.36 -6.12 -23.28
CA PRO A 78 22.65 -5.13 -24.11
C PRO A 78 21.30 -4.72 -23.52
N GLY A 79 20.64 -5.63 -22.81
CA GLY A 79 19.48 -5.38 -21.97
C GLY A 79 19.09 -6.64 -21.20
N LEU A 80 18.29 -6.47 -20.16
CA LEU A 80 17.61 -7.54 -19.44
C LEU A 80 16.11 -7.36 -19.59
N LYS A 81 15.40 -8.45 -19.86
CA LYS A 81 13.93 -8.52 -19.79
C LYS A 81 13.58 -9.35 -18.56
N VAL A 82 12.92 -8.73 -17.59
CA VAL A 82 12.57 -9.33 -16.30
C VAL A 82 11.05 -9.45 -16.22
N ASN A 83 10.55 -10.68 -16.23
CA ASN A 83 9.17 -10.97 -15.88
C ASN A 83 9.09 -11.09 -14.34
N ILE A 84 8.08 -10.48 -13.75
CA ILE A 84 7.84 -10.45 -12.30
C ILE A 84 6.38 -10.84 -12.06
N LYS A 85 6.17 -11.81 -11.18
CA LYS A 85 4.86 -12.44 -10.94
C LYS A 85 4.52 -12.43 -9.45
N ALA A 86 3.43 -11.77 -9.10
CA ALA A 86 2.88 -11.73 -7.75
C ALA A 86 2.23 -13.06 -7.36
N LEU A 87 2.61 -13.56 -6.18
CA LEU A 87 2.04 -14.76 -5.54
C LEU A 87 0.85 -14.42 -4.61
N ARG A 88 0.41 -13.15 -4.61
CA ARG A 88 -0.69 -12.59 -3.80
C ARG A 88 -1.64 -11.76 -4.66
N SER A 89 -2.95 -11.96 -4.50
CA SER A 89 -3.98 -11.11 -5.14
C SER A 89 -3.97 -9.67 -4.63
N SER A 90 -3.57 -9.43 -3.38
CA SER A 90 -3.38 -8.10 -2.82
C SER A 90 -2.24 -7.31 -3.48
N MET A 91 -1.34 -7.98 -4.21
CA MET A 91 -0.29 -7.36 -5.01
C MET A 91 -0.68 -7.23 -6.49
N GLN A 92 -1.95 -7.39 -6.88
CA GLN A 92 -2.32 -7.25 -8.30
C GLN A 92 -2.20 -5.81 -8.81
N VAL A 93 -1.60 -5.70 -9.98
CA VAL A 93 -1.29 -4.47 -10.71
C VAL A 93 -2.32 -4.35 -11.81
N ASN A 94 -3.35 -3.53 -11.60
CA ASN A 94 -4.49 -3.36 -12.51
C ASN A 94 -5.24 -4.67 -12.78
N GLY A 95 -5.32 -5.54 -11.77
CA GLY A 95 -5.86 -6.90 -11.88
C GLY A 95 -4.91 -7.91 -12.53
N LYS A 96 -3.77 -7.48 -13.09
CA LYS A 96 -2.72 -8.39 -13.57
C LYS A 96 -1.83 -8.81 -12.41
N SER A 97 -1.54 -10.11 -12.29
CA SER A 97 -0.56 -10.65 -11.34
C SER A 97 0.85 -10.71 -11.91
N GLU A 98 1.06 -10.36 -13.18
CA GLU A 98 2.30 -10.57 -13.91
C GLU A 98 2.62 -9.36 -14.78
N VAL A 99 3.88 -8.96 -14.77
CA VAL A 99 4.39 -7.70 -15.36
C VAL A 99 5.77 -7.93 -15.96
N THR A 100 6.14 -7.22 -17.03
CA THR A 100 7.45 -7.37 -17.70
C THR A 100 8.17 -6.02 -17.74
N VAL A 101 9.33 -5.96 -17.08
CA VAL A 101 10.22 -4.79 -17.05
C VAL A 101 11.39 -5.04 -18.01
N TYR A 102 11.78 -4.03 -18.78
CA TYR A 102 13.03 -4.02 -19.52
C TYR A 102 14.03 -3.09 -18.82
N ILE A 103 15.28 -3.53 -18.72
CA ILE A 103 16.33 -2.92 -17.91
C ILE A 103 17.61 -2.83 -18.76
N VAL A 104 18.18 -1.63 -18.89
CA VAL A 104 19.40 -1.37 -19.67
C VAL A 104 20.52 -0.93 -18.73
N PRO A 105 21.64 -1.67 -18.64
CA PRO A 105 22.80 -1.24 -17.86
C PRO A 105 23.45 -0.01 -18.53
N ARG A 106 23.55 1.10 -17.79
CA ARG A 106 24.35 2.25 -18.21
C ARG A 106 25.80 2.08 -17.75
N PRO A 107 26.80 2.61 -18.49
CA PRO A 107 28.18 2.63 -18.03
C PRO A 107 28.31 3.44 -16.73
N ALA A 108 28.86 2.83 -15.68
CA ALA A 108 29.15 3.49 -14.40
C ALA A 108 29.95 4.79 -14.63
N GLN A 109 29.40 5.95 -14.24
CA GLN A 109 30.04 7.24 -14.56
C GLN A 109 31.35 7.45 -13.79
N ASN A 110 31.61 6.66 -12.75
CA ASN A 110 32.88 6.62 -12.04
C ASN A 110 33.30 5.15 -11.81
N ALA A 111 34.60 4.87 -11.76
CA ALA A 111 35.15 3.54 -11.45
C ALA A 111 34.88 3.05 -9.99
N SER A 112 34.03 3.77 -9.26
CA SER A 112 33.59 3.52 -7.89
C SER A 112 32.07 3.66 -7.71
N SER A 113 31.30 3.96 -8.77
CA SER A 113 29.83 3.98 -8.71
C SER A 113 29.25 2.62 -9.08
N ALA A 114 27.99 2.42 -8.70
CA ALA A 114 26.99 2.49 -9.75
C ALA A 114 26.99 1.33 -10.78
N LEU A 115 26.49 0.16 -10.40
CA LEU A 115 25.53 -0.56 -11.25
C LEU A 115 24.36 0.42 -11.55
N GLU A 116 24.53 1.27 -12.55
CA GLU A 116 23.56 2.30 -12.97
C GLU A 116 22.75 1.77 -14.15
N PHE A 117 21.46 2.10 -14.18
CA PHE A 117 20.51 1.55 -15.15
C PHE A 117 19.53 2.61 -15.63
N ASP A 118 18.97 2.35 -16.80
CA ASP A 118 17.64 2.81 -17.17
C ASP A 118 16.69 1.61 -17.18
N ALA A 119 15.40 1.85 -16.95
CA ALA A 119 14.39 0.81 -16.96
C ALA A 119 13.05 1.34 -17.47
N ILE A 120 12.30 0.47 -18.13
CA ILE A 120 10.95 0.74 -18.62
C ILE A 120 10.01 -0.42 -18.27
N LEU A 121 8.81 -0.07 -17.83
CA LEU A 121 7.65 -0.95 -17.93
C LEU A 121 6.53 -0.21 -18.63
N THR A 122 5.91 -0.90 -19.59
CA THR A 122 4.63 -0.53 -20.19
C THR A 122 3.57 -1.54 -19.75
N GLN A 123 2.38 -1.06 -19.39
CA GLN A 123 1.23 -1.91 -19.09
C GLN A 123 -0.03 -1.38 -19.77
N GLU A 124 -0.60 -2.25 -20.60
CA GLU A 124 -1.81 -1.97 -21.38
C GLU A 124 -3.06 -2.48 -20.64
N ASP A 125 -4.10 -1.66 -20.58
CA ASP A 125 -5.47 -2.00 -20.19
C ASP A 125 -6.43 -1.65 -21.35
N ASP A 126 -7.68 -2.12 -21.33
CA ASP A 126 -8.65 -1.99 -22.44
C ASP A 126 -8.95 -0.52 -22.86
N GLN A 127 -8.48 0.47 -22.11
CA GLN A 127 -8.75 1.90 -22.33
C GLN A 127 -7.50 2.81 -22.30
N VAL A 128 -6.41 2.37 -21.68
CA VAL A 128 -5.19 3.18 -21.47
C VAL A 128 -3.94 2.32 -21.43
N THR A 129 -2.82 2.93 -21.81
CA THR A 129 -1.48 2.40 -21.55
C THR A 129 -0.84 3.22 -20.44
N GLU A 130 -0.46 2.58 -19.33
CA GLU A 130 0.32 3.21 -18.26
C GLU A 130 1.79 2.79 -18.39
N GLN A 131 2.72 3.72 -18.26
CA GLN A 131 4.14 3.50 -18.49
C GLN A 131 4.97 4.16 -17.40
N TYR A 132 6.01 3.44 -16.94
CA TYR A 132 6.89 3.82 -15.84
C TYR A 132 8.33 3.70 -16.32
N VAL A 133 9.09 4.78 -16.15
CA VAL A 133 10.44 4.91 -16.68
C VAL A 133 11.39 5.39 -15.60
N LEU A 134 12.50 4.67 -15.42
CA LEU A 134 13.71 5.17 -14.79
C LEU A 134 14.67 5.54 -15.92
N LEU A 135 15.01 6.82 -16.05
CA LEU A 135 15.92 7.33 -17.08
C LEU A 135 16.89 8.32 -16.44
N ASP A 136 18.20 8.12 -16.64
CA ASP A 136 19.28 8.95 -16.08
C ASP A 136 19.15 9.22 -14.56
N ASN A 137 18.84 8.15 -13.82
CA ASN A 137 18.60 8.17 -12.38
C ASN A 137 17.42 9.10 -11.99
N ARG A 138 16.40 9.26 -12.85
CA ARG A 138 15.16 10.03 -12.59
C ARG A 138 13.93 9.17 -12.87
N GLY A 139 12.93 9.27 -12.02
CA GLY A 139 11.70 8.49 -12.11
C GLY A 139 10.54 9.24 -12.76
N TYR A 140 9.86 8.56 -13.68
CA TYR A 140 8.76 9.07 -14.47
C TYR A 140 7.59 8.09 -14.49
N TRP A 141 6.37 8.62 -14.60
CA TRP A 141 5.20 7.84 -14.98
C TRP A 141 4.36 8.60 -16.02
N SER A 142 3.59 7.87 -16.81
CA SER A 142 2.66 8.44 -17.79
C SER A 142 1.47 7.53 -18.05
N VAL A 143 0.39 8.12 -18.56
CA VAL A 143 -0.79 7.42 -19.06
C VAL A 143 -1.18 8.00 -20.39
N SER A 144 -1.34 7.14 -21.40
CA SER A 144 -1.84 7.50 -22.71
C SER A 144 -3.10 6.72 -23.08
N SER A 145 -3.84 7.24 -24.06
CA SER A 145 -4.93 6.55 -24.77
C SER A 145 -4.49 6.42 -26.22
N GLY A 146 -3.94 5.27 -26.60
CA GLY A 146 -3.12 5.15 -27.81
C GLY A 146 -1.91 6.10 -27.73
N GLU A 147 -1.66 6.84 -28.81
CA GLU A 147 -0.57 7.82 -28.88
C GLU A 147 -0.84 9.12 -28.08
N THR A 148 -2.07 9.35 -27.60
CA THR A 148 -2.42 10.59 -26.89
C THR A 148 -2.04 10.49 -25.41
N LEU A 149 -0.98 11.19 -24.99
CA LEU A 149 -0.64 11.38 -23.59
C LEU A 149 -1.78 12.11 -22.85
N LEU A 150 -2.40 11.45 -21.87
CA LEU A 150 -3.46 12.01 -21.04
C LEU A 150 -2.92 12.74 -19.81
N ARG A 151 -1.82 12.22 -19.24
CA ARG A 151 -1.16 12.75 -18.03
C ARG A 151 0.24 12.12 -17.88
N SER A 152 1.17 12.89 -17.32
CA SER A 152 2.48 12.40 -16.87
C SER A 152 2.84 13.01 -15.51
N GLY A 153 3.87 12.45 -14.88
CA GLY A 153 4.42 12.99 -13.64
C GLY A 153 5.75 12.33 -13.27
N CYS A 154 6.29 12.79 -12.14
CA CYS A 154 7.51 12.23 -11.56
C CYS A 154 7.19 11.14 -10.54
N LEU A 155 8.11 10.19 -10.39
CA LEU A 155 8.17 9.28 -9.26
C LEU A 155 9.16 9.81 -8.23
N ASP A 156 8.81 9.71 -6.95
CA ASP A 156 9.74 9.95 -5.84
C ASP A 156 10.69 8.75 -5.63
N ALA A 157 11.82 8.98 -4.96
CA ALA A 157 12.76 7.91 -4.64
C ALA A 157 12.14 6.80 -3.75
N SER A 158 11.11 7.10 -2.96
CA SER A 158 10.34 6.10 -2.21
C SER A 158 9.32 5.33 -3.06
N GLN A 159 9.01 5.77 -4.29
CA GLN A 159 8.16 5.02 -5.23
C GLN A 159 8.96 4.07 -6.12
N ILE A 160 10.29 4.14 -6.05
CA ILE A 160 11.23 3.30 -6.80
C ILE A 160 11.83 2.30 -5.81
N PRO A 161 12.21 1.08 -6.24
CA PRO A 161 12.91 0.14 -5.36
C PRO A 161 14.12 0.79 -4.69
N PRO A 162 14.63 0.23 -3.57
CA PRO A 162 15.97 0.51 -3.10
C PRO A 162 16.98 -0.21 -4.01
N VAL A 163 16.94 0.15 -5.30
CA VAL A 163 17.74 -0.37 -6.40
C VAL A 163 19.21 -0.45 -6.03
N GLN A 164 19.69 0.54 -5.27
CA GLN A 164 21.05 0.67 -4.79
C GLN A 164 21.57 -0.54 -4.01
N LEU A 165 20.68 -1.35 -3.44
CA LEU A 165 21.07 -2.50 -2.63
C LEU A 165 21.55 -3.71 -3.46
N VAL A 166 21.15 -3.87 -4.73
CA VAL A 166 21.29 -5.17 -5.46
C VAL A 166 22.71 -5.72 -5.47
N GLN A 167 23.73 -4.94 -5.80
CA GLN A 167 25.11 -5.45 -5.76
C GLN A 167 25.49 -5.88 -4.34
N THR A 168 25.16 -5.09 -3.31
CA THR A 168 25.44 -5.47 -1.92
C THR A 168 24.62 -6.68 -1.46
N SER A 169 23.47 -6.94 -2.08
CA SER A 169 22.66 -8.15 -1.90
C SER A 169 23.31 -9.38 -2.55
N LEU A 170 23.92 -9.23 -3.72
CA LEU A 170 24.69 -10.29 -4.40
C LEU A 170 26.01 -10.58 -3.67
N GLU A 171 26.75 -9.54 -3.26
CA GLU A 171 27.99 -9.65 -2.46
C GLU A 171 27.77 -10.29 -1.08
N LYS A 172 26.55 -10.20 -0.53
CA LYS A 172 26.12 -10.86 0.72
C LYS A 172 25.31 -12.15 0.48
N SER A 173 25.16 -12.58 -0.77
CA SER A 173 24.41 -13.79 -1.09
C SER A 173 25.20 -15.05 -0.73
N ARG A 174 24.49 -16.15 -0.47
CA ARG A 174 25.12 -17.42 -0.08
C ARG A 174 24.52 -18.60 -0.84
N ILE A 175 25.36 -19.59 -1.13
CA ILE A 175 24.93 -20.83 -1.77
C ILE A 175 24.05 -21.63 -0.81
N VAL A 176 22.99 -22.24 -1.33
CA VAL A 176 22.04 -23.11 -0.60
C VAL A 176 21.78 -24.39 -1.42
N SER A 177 21.42 -25.48 -0.75
CA SER A 177 21.14 -26.78 -1.40
C SER A 177 19.82 -26.83 -2.16
N ASP A 178 18.78 -26.23 -1.55
CA ASP A 178 17.38 -26.36 -1.94
C ASP A 178 16.57 -25.18 -1.38
N VAL A 179 15.30 -25.08 -1.77
CA VAL A 179 14.36 -24.06 -1.27
C VAL A 179 13.19 -24.77 -0.59
N VAL A 180 12.86 -24.35 0.63
CA VAL A 180 11.73 -24.86 1.40
C VAL A 180 10.69 -23.76 1.58
N VAL A 181 9.46 -24.03 1.14
CA VAL A 181 8.27 -23.21 1.41
C VAL A 181 7.31 -24.07 2.25
N ASP A 182 6.88 -23.55 3.40
CA ASP A 182 5.94 -24.22 4.32
C ASP A 182 6.28 -25.68 4.66
N GLY A 183 7.58 -25.97 4.81
CA GLY A 183 8.09 -27.30 5.13
C GLY A 183 8.22 -28.26 3.93
N SER A 184 7.82 -27.85 2.72
CA SER A 184 7.97 -28.61 1.48
C SER A 184 9.12 -28.07 0.64
N VAL A 185 9.95 -28.95 0.07
CA VAL A 185 10.98 -28.57 -0.91
C VAL A 185 10.28 -28.16 -2.21
N VAL A 186 10.71 -27.02 -2.78
CA VAL A 186 10.20 -26.47 -4.04
C VAL A 186 11.28 -26.54 -5.11
N GLU A 187 10.90 -27.02 -6.29
CA GLU A 187 11.77 -27.08 -7.45
C GLU A 187 11.98 -25.69 -8.06
N MET A 188 13.25 -25.32 -8.29
CA MET A 188 13.67 -23.99 -8.74
C MET A 188 14.18 -23.96 -10.19
N GLY A 189 14.03 -25.07 -10.94
CA GLY A 189 14.48 -25.18 -12.34
C GLY A 189 15.99 -25.00 -12.56
N CYS A 190 16.81 -25.23 -11.53
CA CYS A 190 18.23 -24.85 -11.52
C CYS A 190 19.20 -26.02 -11.82
N GLU A 191 18.88 -26.85 -12.82
CA GLU A 191 19.58 -28.11 -13.12
C GLU A 191 21.10 -27.98 -13.36
N SER A 192 21.54 -26.83 -13.89
CA SER A 192 22.94 -26.56 -14.26
C SER A 192 23.47 -25.26 -13.65
N GLY A 193 23.14 -25.03 -12.37
CA GLY A 193 23.52 -23.82 -11.65
C GLY A 193 23.65 -24.01 -10.14
N GLN A 194 23.69 -22.89 -9.44
CA GLN A 194 23.72 -22.78 -7.98
C GLN A 194 22.53 -21.95 -7.50
N LEU A 195 21.92 -22.37 -6.39
CA LEU A 195 20.88 -21.59 -5.72
C LEU A 195 21.54 -20.58 -4.77
N LEU A 196 21.25 -19.29 -4.96
CA LEU A 196 21.82 -18.19 -4.19
C LEU A 196 20.74 -17.50 -3.36
N LYS A 197 20.79 -17.65 -2.03
CA LYS A 197 19.92 -16.91 -1.11
C LYS A 197 20.49 -15.52 -0.85
N LEU A 198 19.68 -14.48 -1.07
CA LEU A 198 19.98 -13.08 -0.78
C LEU A 198 18.82 -12.37 -0.08
N SER A 199 19.05 -11.14 0.37
CA SER A 199 17.99 -10.23 0.83
C SER A 199 18.06 -8.91 0.07
N PHE A 200 16.90 -8.39 -0.32
CA PHE A 200 16.72 -7.15 -1.07
C PHE A 200 15.45 -6.45 -0.56
N ALA A 201 15.49 -5.13 -0.35
CA ALA A 201 14.38 -4.34 0.21
C ALA A 201 13.80 -4.86 1.55
N GLY A 202 14.59 -5.59 2.35
CA GLY A 202 14.16 -6.27 3.58
C GLY A 202 13.58 -7.67 3.34
N GLU A 203 13.08 -7.94 2.14
CA GLU A 203 12.57 -9.26 1.73
C GLU A 203 13.71 -10.25 1.45
N THR A 204 13.38 -11.54 1.39
CA THR A 204 14.30 -12.63 1.07
C THR A 204 13.97 -13.21 -0.31
N PHE A 205 15.01 -13.49 -1.10
CA PHE A 205 14.91 -14.17 -2.39
C PHE A 205 15.94 -15.30 -2.50
N VAL A 206 15.61 -16.33 -3.27
CA VAL A 206 16.55 -17.33 -3.77
C VAL A 206 16.58 -17.27 -5.29
N PHE A 207 17.75 -17.04 -5.85
CA PHE A 207 17.99 -17.00 -7.30
C PHE A 207 18.63 -18.30 -7.79
N CYS A 208 18.29 -18.73 -9.01
CA CYS A 208 19.13 -19.64 -9.77
C CYS A 208 20.21 -18.85 -10.52
N ASN A 209 21.48 -19.12 -10.21
CA ASN A 209 22.64 -18.63 -10.95
C ASN A 209 23.20 -19.75 -11.82
N SER A 210 23.29 -19.55 -13.13
CA SER A 210 23.85 -20.54 -14.06
C SER A 210 25.36 -20.76 -13.86
N ASN A 211 25.89 -21.87 -14.40
CA ASN A 211 27.33 -22.07 -14.55
C ASN A 211 28.07 -20.97 -15.34
N THR A 212 27.35 -20.11 -16.08
CA THR A 212 27.91 -18.93 -16.77
C THR A 212 27.84 -17.65 -15.93
N ASN A 213 27.43 -17.75 -14.65
CA ASN A 213 27.16 -16.62 -13.75
C ASN A 213 26.07 -15.68 -14.25
N GLN A 214 24.98 -16.21 -14.81
CA GLN A 214 23.79 -15.45 -15.20
C GLN A 214 22.61 -15.86 -14.33
N LEU A 215 21.90 -14.87 -13.78
CA LEU A 215 20.67 -15.10 -13.00
C LEU A 215 19.54 -15.45 -13.96
N SER A 216 18.83 -16.57 -13.76
CA SER A 216 17.76 -16.99 -14.68
C SER A 216 16.36 -16.89 -14.07
N HIS A 217 16.22 -17.28 -12.80
CA HIS A 217 14.94 -17.34 -12.09
C HIS A 217 15.13 -16.95 -10.63
N ALA A 218 14.09 -16.44 -9.98
CA ALA A 218 14.09 -16.21 -8.54
C ALA A 218 12.72 -16.46 -7.91
N ARG A 219 12.74 -16.76 -6.62
CA ARG A 219 11.54 -16.86 -5.78
C ARG A 219 11.80 -16.23 -4.42
N GLY A 220 10.89 -15.35 -4.01
CA GLY A 220 10.76 -14.87 -2.64
C GLY A 220 9.48 -15.39 -2.00
N ASN A 221 9.07 -14.78 -0.87
CA ASN A 221 7.81 -15.15 -0.21
C ASN A 221 6.59 -14.76 -1.08
N ASP A 222 6.65 -13.60 -1.74
CA ASP A 222 5.49 -12.97 -2.41
C ASP A 222 5.64 -12.76 -3.93
N LEU A 223 6.82 -13.01 -4.48
CA LEU A 223 7.17 -12.82 -5.89
C LEU A 223 7.92 -14.02 -6.47
N GLU A 224 7.63 -14.34 -7.73
CA GLU A 224 8.51 -15.08 -8.64
C GLU A 224 9.06 -14.13 -9.70
N LEU A 225 10.28 -14.39 -10.18
CA LEU A 225 10.93 -13.62 -11.25
C LEU A 225 11.57 -14.58 -12.27
N SER A 226 11.61 -14.17 -13.54
CA SER A 226 12.53 -14.73 -14.54
C SER A 226 13.28 -13.61 -15.27
N VAL A 227 14.53 -13.89 -15.64
CA VAL A 227 15.49 -12.91 -16.18
C VAL A 227 16.05 -13.42 -17.49
N GLU A 228 15.74 -12.72 -18.58
CA GLU A 228 16.24 -12.99 -19.93
C GLU A 228 17.31 -11.97 -20.30
N TYR A 229 18.54 -12.44 -20.57
CA TYR A 229 19.64 -11.60 -21.05
C TYR A 229 19.50 -11.39 -22.56
N LEU A 230 19.07 -10.21 -22.97
CA LEU A 230 18.83 -9.86 -24.37
C LEU A 230 20.17 -9.71 -25.11
N ARG A 231 20.32 -10.42 -26.22
CA ARG A 231 21.51 -10.32 -27.10
C ARG A 231 21.37 -9.24 -28.16
N ASP A 232 20.13 -8.91 -28.51
CA ASP A 232 19.77 -7.89 -29.48
C ASP A 232 19.15 -6.70 -28.73
N PRO A 233 19.79 -5.52 -28.71
CA PRO A 233 19.25 -4.36 -28.01
C PRO A 233 17.96 -3.82 -28.65
N THR A 234 17.64 -4.16 -29.90
CA THR A 234 16.38 -3.75 -30.55
C THR A 234 15.13 -4.45 -29.99
N LEU A 235 15.32 -5.43 -29.11
CA LEU A 235 14.25 -6.05 -28.32
C LEU A 235 13.90 -5.26 -27.04
N VAL A 236 14.65 -4.20 -26.72
CA VAL A 236 14.34 -3.26 -25.64
C VAL A 236 13.44 -2.14 -26.18
N PRO A 237 12.28 -1.84 -25.56
CA PRO A 237 11.47 -0.68 -25.93
C PRO A 237 12.19 0.65 -25.66
N ASP A 238 11.95 1.68 -26.47
CA ASP A 238 12.56 3.00 -26.30
C ASP A 238 12.31 3.59 -24.90
N ILE A 239 13.38 3.74 -24.12
CA ILE A 239 13.32 4.29 -22.75
C ILE A 239 13.41 5.81 -22.82
N VAL A 240 12.25 6.47 -22.94
CA VAL A 240 12.14 7.93 -23.08
C VAL A 240 11.37 8.55 -21.93
N ALA A 241 11.73 9.78 -21.55
CA ALA A 241 10.91 10.58 -20.65
C ALA A 241 9.59 10.96 -21.39
N PRO A 242 8.41 10.80 -20.76
CA PRO A 242 7.12 10.95 -21.46
C PRO A 242 6.74 12.41 -21.78
N SER A 243 7.57 13.38 -21.40
CA SER A 243 7.38 14.83 -21.56
C SER A 243 8.62 15.56 -21.04
N ASP A 244 8.74 16.88 -21.27
CA ASP A 244 9.85 17.74 -20.82
C ASP A 244 9.94 17.95 -19.28
N LEU A 245 9.48 16.97 -18.48
CA LEU A 245 9.52 17.01 -17.03
C LEU A 245 10.95 16.85 -16.50
N ASN A 246 11.44 17.85 -15.78
CA ASN A 246 12.71 17.78 -15.04
C ASN A 246 12.50 17.10 -13.67
N CYS A 247 12.21 15.79 -13.69
CA CYS A 247 11.95 15.01 -12.48
C CYS A 247 13.21 14.88 -11.59
N PRO A 248 13.07 14.85 -10.26
CA PRO A 248 14.20 14.86 -9.33
C PRO A 248 15.10 13.62 -9.49
N LEU A 249 16.38 13.78 -9.14
CA LEU A 249 17.31 12.66 -9.09
C LEU A 249 16.94 11.71 -7.95
N VAL A 250 16.90 10.42 -8.28
CA VAL A 250 16.59 9.29 -7.41
C VAL A 250 17.84 8.92 -6.62
N GLN A 251 18.31 9.85 -5.79
CA GLN A 251 19.40 9.62 -4.86
C GLN A 251 18.85 9.14 -3.51
N THR A 252 18.54 7.85 -3.46
CA THR A 252 18.36 7.14 -2.19
C THR A 252 19.65 7.28 -1.36
N ALA A 253 19.56 7.88 -0.19
CA ALA A 253 20.65 7.78 0.78
C ALA A 253 20.89 6.29 1.08
N LEU A 254 22.15 5.85 1.04
CA LEU A 254 22.51 4.53 1.56
C LEU A 254 22.12 4.52 3.05
N PRO A 255 21.31 3.56 3.52
CA PRO A 255 21.02 3.46 4.93
C PRO A 255 22.33 3.20 5.66
N ASN A 256 22.62 4.00 6.70
CA ASN A 256 23.70 3.68 7.63
C ASN A 256 23.46 2.25 8.13
N LEU A 257 24.43 1.35 7.91
CA LEU A 257 24.39 0.03 8.52
C LEU A 257 24.55 0.20 10.03
N GLU A 258 23.43 0.27 10.75
CA GLU A 258 23.42 -0.12 12.15
C GLU A 258 23.90 -1.57 12.22
N THR A 259 25.05 -1.78 12.85
CA THR A 259 25.68 -3.08 12.92
C THR A 259 24.85 -3.99 13.82
N THR A 260 23.97 -4.80 13.23
CA THR A 260 23.37 -5.95 13.91
C THR A 260 24.48 -6.75 14.59
N PRO A 261 24.41 -7.01 15.91
CA PRO A 261 25.49 -7.68 16.62
C PRO A 261 25.80 -9.04 16.02
N THR A 262 27.02 -9.21 15.51
CA THR A 262 27.53 -10.50 15.05
C THR A 262 27.70 -11.43 16.25
N SER A 263 26.66 -12.21 16.53
CA SER A 263 26.66 -13.26 17.54
C SER A 263 27.51 -14.46 17.07
N SER A 264 28.82 -14.26 17.09
CA SER A 264 29.84 -15.24 16.66
C SER A 264 29.86 -16.49 17.54
N LYS A 265 28.87 -17.37 17.33
CA LYS A 265 28.95 -18.77 17.72
C LYS A 265 29.64 -19.54 16.60
N ASN A 266 30.93 -19.81 16.78
CA ASN A 266 31.63 -20.81 15.99
C ASN A 266 30.87 -22.14 16.14
N HIS A 267 30.39 -22.69 15.03
CA HIS A 267 30.03 -24.10 14.93
C HIS A 267 30.70 -24.69 13.70
N LEU A 268 31.22 -25.90 13.86
CA LEU A 268 31.85 -26.64 12.77
C LEU A 268 30.76 -27.20 11.83
N GLU A 269 31.19 -27.42 10.58
CA GLU A 269 30.52 -28.19 9.53
C GLU A 269 29.10 -27.76 9.14
N SER A 270 28.95 -27.32 7.89
CA SER A 270 27.66 -27.30 7.21
C SER A 270 27.87 -27.58 5.73
N VAL A 271 27.18 -28.61 5.21
CA VAL A 271 26.77 -28.63 3.80
C VAL A 271 25.96 -27.37 3.53
N ALA A 272 25.96 -26.83 2.30
CA ALA A 272 25.11 -25.70 1.94
C ALA A 272 23.65 -26.01 2.36
N GLY A 273 23.11 -25.24 3.31
CA GLY A 273 21.82 -25.57 3.93
C GLY A 273 20.62 -25.02 3.18
N SER A 274 19.45 -25.61 3.39
CA SER A 274 18.18 -25.25 2.78
C SER A 274 17.80 -23.77 2.99
N ALA A 275 17.28 -23.13 1.93
CA ALA A 275 16.72 -21.80 2.02
C ALA A 275 15.23 -21.85 2.36
N HIS A 276 14.90 -21.62 3.63
CA HIS A 276 13.52 -21.36 4.02
C HIS A 276 13.03 -20.01 3.47
N LEU A 277 11.84 -20.04 2.87
CA LEU A 277 10.96 -18.93 2.51
C LEU A 277 9.61 -19.14 3.23
N GLU A 278 8.84 -18.07 3.43
CA GLU A 278 7.50 -18.16 4.02
C GLU A 278 6.43 -18.30 2.92
N ALA A 279 5.25 -18.80 3.30
CA ALA A 279 4.03 -18.73 2.52
C ALA A 279 3.80 -17.33 1.90
N SER A 280 3.22 -17.31 0.70
CA SER A 280 2.66 -16.07 0.12
C SER A 280 1.36 -15.65 0.80
N SER A 281 0.70 -16.49 1.62
CA SER A 281 -0.51 -16.14 2.35
C SER A 281 -0.49 -16.68 3.78
N CYS A 282 -0.99 -15.90 4.74
CA CYS A 282 -0.96 -16.29 6.14
C CYS A 282 -2.27 -16.96 6.58
N GLY A 283 -2.15 -18.13 7.23
CA GLY A 283 -3.25 -18.74 7.96
C GLY A 283 -3.50 -18.02 9.29
N CYS A 284 -4.75 -18.02 9.75
CA CYS A 284 -5.13 -17.44 11.05
C CYS A 284 -4.43 -18.17 12.20
N LYS A 285 -3.80 -17.42 13.11
CA LYS A 285 -3.07 -17.94 14.28
C LYS A 285 -3.97 -17.94 15.53
N GLY A 286 -4.90 -16.99 15.63
CA GLY A 286 -5.90 -16.90 16.69
C GLY A 286 -7.19 -17.72 16.45
N PRO A 287 -8.14 -17.70 17.41
CA PRO A 287 -9.48 -18.25 17.21
C PRO A 287 -10.29 -17.35 16.28
N LYS A 288 -10.89 -17.92 15.23
CA LYS A 288 -11.71 -17.17 14.25
C LYS A 288 -12.93 -16.52 14.91
N LYS A 289 -13.26 -15.29 14.48
CA LYS A 289 -14.32 -14.44 15.05
C LYS A 289 -15.12 -13.73 13.94
N PRO A 290 -16.31 -13.20 14.24
CA PRO A 290 -16.92 -12.16 13.42
C PRO A 290 -15.99 -10.94 13.34
N CYS A 291 -15.99 -10.23 12.22
CA CYS A 291 -15.14 -9.07 11.98
C CYS A 291 -15.95 -7.83 11.63
N LEU A 292 -15.65 -6.71 12.28
CA LEU A 292 -16.21 -5.40 12.00
C LEU A 292 -15.10 -4.40 11.65
N PHE A 293 -15.22 -3.80 10.47
CA PHE A 293 -14.34 -2.76 9.95
C PHE A 293 -15.05 -1.40 10.07
N VAL A 294 -14.37 -0.42 10.67
CA VAL A 294 -14.93 0.89 11.06
C VAL A 294 -14.07 2.00 10.47
N HIS A 295 -14.61 2.71 9.49
CA HIS A 295 -13.88 3.70 8.68
C HIS A 295 -13.49 4.97 9.46
N GLY A 296 -12.63 5.79 8.84
CA GLY A 296 -12.23 7.11 9.31
C GLY A 296 -13.30 8.21 9.14
N VAL A 297 -12.84 9.45 9.00
CA VAL A 297 -13.68 10.58 8.60
C VAL A 297 -13.87 10.60 7.07
N GLY A 298 -15.10 10.80 6.60
CA GLY A 298 -15.39 11.00 5.17
C GLY A 298 -16.82 10.68 4.76
N THR A 299 -17.45 9.73 5.45
CA THR A 299 -18.83 9.29 5.20
C THR A 299 -19.84 10.33 5.73
N LYS A 300 -20.78 10.76 4.89
CA LYS A 300 -21.78 11.81 5.20
C LYS A 300 -23.14 11.30 5.67
N THR A 301 -23.34 9.99 5.68
CA THR A 301 -24.65 9.36 5.95
C THR A 301 -24.43 8.00 6.59
N SER A 302 -25.07 7.74 7.73
CA SER A 302 -25.13 6.40 8.29
C SER A 302 -25.92 5.45 7.39
N GLY A 303 -25.56 4.17 7.41
CA GLY A 303 -26.16 3.14 6.56
C GLY A 303 -26.09 1.73 7.17
N PRO A 304 -26.75 0.74 6.53
CA PRO A 304 -26.69 -0.65 6.98
C PRO A 304 -25.28 -1.25 6.79
N LEU A 305 -24.94 -2.25 7.60
CA LEU A 305 -23.70 -3.01 7.47
C LEU A 305 -23.61 -3.69 6.10
N THR A 306 -22.52 -3.47 5.35
CA THR A 306 -22.24 -4.17 4.10
C THR A 306 -21.27 -5.34 4.29
N ASN A 307 -21.22 -6.26 3.33
CA ASN A 307 -20.25 -7.36 3.28
C ASN A 307 -18.94 -6.98 2.55
N THR A 308 -18.94 -5.85 1.85
CA THR A 308 -17.84 -5.29 1.05
C THR A 308 -17.89 -3.76 1.15
N ASP A 309 -16.73 -3.11 1.10
CA ASP A 309 -16.59 -1.65 0.99
C ASP A 309 -15.28 -1.34 0.26
N LYS A 310 -15.31 -1.33 -1.07
CA LYS A 310 -14.11 -1.16 -1.88
C LYS A 310 -13.50 0.24 -1.75
N ASP A 311 -14.33 1.25 -1.62
CA ASP A 311 -13.91 2.65 -1.62
C ASP A 311 -13.21 3.04 -0.30
N SER A 312 -13.56 2.40 0.81
CA SER A 312 -12.88 2.59 2.10
C SER A 312 -11.82 1.54 2.43
N TRP A 313 -11.98 0.29 1.96
CA TRP A 313 -11.23 -0.89 2.45
C TRP A 313 -10.74 -1.87 1.36
N GLY A 314 -10.95 -1.58 0.08
CA GLY A 314 -10.49 -2.42 -1.03
C GLY A 314 -11.12 -3.81 -1.05
N SER A 315 -10.28 -4.84 -1.00
CA SER A 315 -10.68 -6.26 -1.01
C SER A 315 -10.31 -6.98 0.30
N ILE A 316 -10.21 -6.28 1.42
CA ILE A 316 -9.75 -6.88 2.69
C ILE A 316 -10.64 -8.06 3.15
N GLN A 317 -11.92 -8.11 2.78
CA GLN A 317 -12.78 -9.26 3.10
C GLN A 317 -12.28 -10.60 2.51
N ASP A 318 -11.56 -10.55 1.39
CA ASP A 318 -10.99 -11.71 0.70
C ASP A 318 -9.63 -12.12 1.32
N HIS A 319 -9.06 -11.25 2.16
CA HIS A 319 -7.75 -11.34 2.80
C HIS A 319 -7.85 -11.36 4.34
N ALA A 320 -8.93 -11.94 4.87
CA ALA A 320 -9.24 -11.92 6.30
C ALA A 320 -9.37 -13.32 6.90
N PRO A 321 -8.26 -14.10 7.01
CA PRO A 321 -8.29 -15.53 7.33
C PRO A 321 -8.88 -15.85 8.71
N CYS A 322 -8.83 -14.91 9.66
CA CYS A 322 -9.43 -15.03 10.99
C CYS A 322 -10.92 -14.66 11.05
N CYS A 323 -11.52 -14.18 9.97
CA CYS A 323 -12.92 -13.78 9.96
C CYS A 323 -13.84 -14.97 9.64
N THR A 324 -14.85 -15.17 10.48
CA THR A 324 -16.00 -16.06 10.16
C THR A 324 -17.03 -15.33 9.29
N THR A 325 -17.11 -14.02 9.44
CA THR A 325 -17.93 -13.09 8.64
C THR A 325 -17.26 -11.73 8.64
N THR A 326 -17.22 -11.04 7.51
CA THR A 326 -16.71 -9.67 7.40
C THR A 326 -17.87 -8.68 7.24
N LYS A 327 -17.83 -7.58 8.00
CA LYS A 327 -18.82 -6.51 7.98
C LYS A 327 -18.15 -5.13 7.99
N PHE A 328 -18.69 -4.19 7.24
CA PHE A 328 -18.22 -2.81 7.19
C PHE A 328 -19.30 -1.87 7.77
N ALA A 329 -18.89 -1.00 8.71
CA ALA A 329 -19.74 0.01 9.34
C ALA A 329 -19.77 1.28 8.49
N HIS A 330 -20.98 1.77 8.20
CA HIS A 330 -21.23 3.03 7.50
C HIS A 330 -21.88 4.01 8.48
N MET A 331 -21.13 5.01 8.94
CA MET A 331 -21.60 5.97 9.94
C MET A 331 -21.37 7.40 9.43
N ASP A 332 -22.31 8.33 9.62
CA ASP A 332 -22.02 9.74 9.37
C ASP A 332 -20.94 10.22 10.35
N THR A 333 -19.77 10.49 9.78
CA THR A 333 -18.52 10.89 10.43
C THR A 333 -18.05 12.26 9.94
N VAL A 334 -18.79 12.88 9.02
CA VAL A 334 -18.53 14.25 8.56
C VAL A 334 -19.29 15.23 9.44
N SER A 335 -20.60 15.00 9.67
CA SER A 335 -21.41 15.91 10.50
C SER A 335 -21.19 15.73 12.01
N ARG A 336 -20.60 14.60 12.43
CA ARG A 336 -20.39 14.24 13.85
C ARG A 336 -18.90 14.00 14.16
N GLY A 337 -18.43 14.61 15.23
CA GLY A 337 -17.09 14.37 15.79
C GLY A 337 -16.98 13.02 16.48
N TRP A 338 -15.76 12.50 16.68
CA TRP A 338 -15.53 11.23 17.39
C TRP A 338 -16.02 11.24 18.85
N ASP A 339 -16.20 12.43 19.42
CA ASP A 339 -16.74 12.71 20.74
C ASP A 339 -18.27 12.73 20.79
N ASP A 340 -18.96 12.68 19.64
CA ASP A 340 -20.42 12.72 19.58
C ASP A 340 -21.06 11.49 20.25
N ALA A 341 -21.99 11.78 21.15
CA ALA A 341 -22.63 10.79 22.00
C ALA A 341 -23.60 9.86 21.26
N SER A 342 -24.05 10.21 20.04
CA SER A 342 -24.87 9.37 19.16
C SER A 342 -23.99 8.47 18.28
N LEU A 343 -22.93 9.00 17.68
CA LEU A 343 -21.97 8.25 16.86
C LEU A 343 -21.27 7.14 17.67
N GLN A 344 -20.91 7.44 18.91
CA GLN A 344 -20.35 6.44 19.83
C GLN A 344 -21.36 5.35 20.21
N GLN A 345 -22.65 5.69 20.33
CA GLN A 345 -23.70 4.69 20.60
C GLN A 345 -23.99 3.85 19.36
N GLU A 346 -23.98 4.46 18.18
CA GLU A 346 -24.14 3.79 16.89
C GLU A 346 -23.02 2.76 16.65
N PHE A 347 -21.76 3.16 16.86
CA PHE A 347 -20.62 2.24 16.87
C PHE A 347 -20.86 1.04 17.81
N CYS A 348 -21.27 1.29 19.06
CA CYS A 348 -21.57 0.22 20.01
C CYS A 348 -22.68 -0.71 19.53
N ASN A 349 -23.75 -0.16 18.95
CA ASN A 349 -24.88 -0.95 18.44
C ASN A 349 -24.44 -1.84 17.27
N LEU A 350 -23.65 -1.31 16.33
CA LEU A 350 -23.09 -2.06 15.20
C LEU A 350 -22.10 -3.15 15.66
N ALA A 351 -21.25 -2.86 16.65
CA ALA A 351 -20.33 -3.84 17.24
C ALA A 351 -21.06 -4.96 17.98
N LEU A 352 -22.14 -4.64 18.72
CA LEU A 352 -23.00 -5.63 19.37
C LEU A 352 -23.83 -6.45 18.37
N GLN A 353 -24.20 -5.88 17.21
CA GLN A 353 -24.89 -6.59 16.13
C GLN A 353 -24.00 -7.66 15.45
N VAL A 354 -22.68 -7.42 15.38
CA VAL A 354 -21.72 -8.34 14.72
C VAL A 354 -21.07 -9.32 15.70
N ALA A 355 -20.82 -8.91 16.95
CA ALA A 355 -20.10 -9.74 17.92
C ALA A 355 -20.95 -10.88 18.51
N THR A 356 -20.44 -12.11 18.51
CA THR A 356 -21.11 -13.27 19.13
C THR A 356 -20.75 -13.38 20.62
N GLY A 357 -21.67 -13.91 21.44
CA GLY A 357 -21.47 -14.02 22.89
C GLY A 357 -21.40 -12.66 23.61
N ASN A 358 -22.05 -11.63 23.06
CA ASN A 358 -22.25 -10.34 23.72
C ASN A 358 -23.45 -10.40 24.69
N ASN A 359 -23.59 -9.42 25.58
CA ASN A 359 -24.69 -9.33 26.56
C ASN A 359 -25.57 -8.07 26.38
N GLY A 360 -25.56 -7.46 25.19
CA GLY A 360 -26.26 -6.19 24.91
C GLY A 360 -25.55 -4.92 25.40
N LYS A 361 -24.41 -5.02 26.11
CA LYS A 361 -23.57 -3.85 26.48
C LYS A 361 -22.07 -4.13 26.39
N THR A 362 -21.63 -5.32 26.77
CA THR A 362 -20.26 -5.82 26.62
C THR A 362 -20.16 -6.59 25.30
N ILE A 363 -19.30 -6.12 24.41
CA ILE A 363 -18.99 -6.71 23.11
C ILE A 363 -18.18 -7.98 23.33
N GLY A 364 -18.66 -9.09 22.76
CA GLY A 364 -18.13 -10.45 22.94
C GLY A 364 -16.98 -10.79 22.00
N ASN A 365 -17.10 -11.91 21.28
CA ASN A 365 -16.17 -12.31 20.23
C ASN A 365 -16.29 -11.39 19.00
N LEU A 366 -15.25 -10.59 18.76
CA LEU A 366 -15.15 -9.69 17.61
C LEU A 366 -13.67 -9.46 17.27
N ILE A 367 -13.33 -9.46 15.98
CA ILE A 367 -12.15 -8.72 15.50
C ILE A 367 -12.65 -7.34 15.07
N LEU A 368 -12.15 -6.30 15.71
CA LEU A 368 -12.48 -4.91 15.40
C LEU A 368 -11.30 -4.26 14.69
N SER A 369 -11.51 -3.85 13.44
CA SER A 369 -10.54 -3.07 12.66
C SER A 369 -11.01 -1.62 12.58
N THR A 370 -10.28 -0.68 13.18
CA THR A 370 -10.64 0.75 13.14
C THR A 370 -9.58 1.55 12.39
N HIS A 371 -10.00 2.30 11.38
CA HIS A 371 -9.14 3.22 10.62
C HIS A 371 -9.34 4.67 11.04
N SER A 372 -8.24 5.44 11.12
CA SER A 372 -8.27 6.90 11.33
C SER A 372 -9.20 7.30 12.49
N MET A 373 -10.16 8.20 12.29
CA MET A 373 -11.12 8.64 13.31
C MET A 373 -11.93 7.49 13.95
N GLY A 374 -12.12 6.35 13.27
CA GLY A 374 -12.75 5.15 13.82
C GLY A 374 -12.12 4.65 15.13
N ASN A 375 -10.79 4.82 15.27
CA ASN A 375 -10.05 4.49 16.49
C ASN A 375 -10.54 5.33 17.69
N MET A 376 -10.84 6.60 17.43
CA MET A 376 -11.24 7.59 18.42
C MET A 376 -12.72 7.43 18.78
N ILE A 377 -13.57 7.07 17.82
CA ILE A 377 -14.98 6.71 18.07
C ILE A 377 -15.06 5.50 19.01
N ALA A 378 -14.31 4.43 18.71
CA ALA A 378 -14.27 3.23 19.54
C ALA A 378 -13.71 3.51 20.95
N ALA A 379 -12.57 4.21 21.04
CA ALA A 379 -12.00 4.61 22.33
C ALA A 379 -12.93 5.54 23.13
N GLY A 380 -13.56 6.52 22.47
CA GLY A 380 -14.49 7.47 23.08
C GLY A 380 -15.75 6.79 23.61
N ALA A 381 -16.31 5.83 22.87
CA ALA A 381 -17.45 5.03 23.29
C ALA A 381 -17.15 4.20 24.57
N LEU A 382 -15.92 3.68 24.69
CA LEU A 382 -15.43 2.99 25.89
C LEU A 382 -15.16 3.94 27.07
N VAL A 383 -14.61 5.15 26.83
CA VAL A 383 -14.45 6.19 27.86
C VAL A 383 -15.82 6.63 28.40
N ASN A 384 -16.78 6.84 27.51
CA ASN A 384 -18.13 7.31 27.83
C ASN A 384 -19.10 6.18 28.20
N ASN A 385 -18.60 4.96 28.45
CA ASN A 385 -19.35 3.79 28.94
C ASN A 385 -20.59 3.39 28.09
N LYS A 386 -20.60 3.74 26.80
CA LYS A 386 -21.65 3.41 25.83
C LYS A 386 -21.74 1.90 25.61
N CYS A 387 -20.57 1.25 25.54
CA CYS A 387 -20.38 -0.18 25.58
C CYS A 387 -19.06 -0.50 26.30
N GLN A 388 -18.74 -1.78 26.41
CA GLN A 388 -17.47 -2.29 26.97
C GLN A 388 -16.92 -3.38 26.04
N PHE A 389 -15.60 -3.60 26.03
CA PHE A 389 -15.02 -4.77 25.38
C PHE A 389 -14.81 -5.88 26.42
N SER A 390 -15.15 -7.11 26.05
CA SER A 390 -14.67 -8.31 26.75
C SER A 390 -13.22 -8.60 26.36
N SER A 391 -12.57 -9.51 27.09
CA SER A 391 -11.29 -10.12 26.68
C SER A 391 -11.37 -10.95 25.39
N CYS A 392 -12.56 -11.12 24.81
CA CYS A 392 -12.77 -11.81 23.54
C CYS A 392 -12.75 -10.86 22.33
N VAL A 393 -12.58 -9.55 22.53
CA VAL A 393 -12.36 -8.57 21.44
C VAL A 393 -10.88 -8.52 21.08
N THR A 394 -10.57 -8.68 19.79
CA THR A 394 -9.24 -8.44 19.22
C THR A 394 -9.31 -7.13 18.44
N TRP A 395 -8.60 -6.09 18.89
CA TRP A 395 -8.69 -4.75 18.30
C TRP A 395 -7.43 -4.38 17.51
N VAL A 396 -7.61 -4.18 16.20
CA VAL A 396 -6.62 -3.70 15.25
C VAL A 396 -6.82 -2.19 15.04
N SER A 397 -5.82 -1.40 15.42
CA SER A 397 -5.81 0.06 15.31
C SER A 397 -4.97 0.51 14.13
N LEU A 398 -5.58 1.18 13.15
CA LEU A 398 -4.93 1.58 11.90
C LEU A 398 -4.92 3.12 11.79
N ALA A 399 -3.74 3.72 11.67
CA ALA A 399 -3.54 5.15 11.38
C ALA A 399 -4.37 6.12 12.27
N GLY A 400 -4.61 5.78 13.53
CA GLY A 400 -5.51 6.54 14.41
C GLY A 400 -4.89 7.84 14.91
N PRO A 401 -5.46 9.04 14.63
CA PRO A 401 -4.93 10.31 15.11
C PRO A 401 -5.23 10.54 16.60
N MET A 402 -4.58 9.79 17.48
CA MET A 402 -4.89 9.80 18.91
C MET A 402 -4.41 11.06 19.64
N GLN A 403 -3.57 11.90 19.02
CA GLN A 403 -3.27 13.28 19.41
C GLN A 403 -3.89 14.29 18.42
N GLY A 404 -4.85 13.88 17.59
CA GLY A 404 -5.37 14.67 16.49
C GLY A 404 -4.39 14.78 15.31
N SER A 405 -4.64 15.74 14.43
CA SER A 405 -3.91 15.93 13.17
C SER A 405 -3.69 17.42 12.88
N LYS A 406 -2.47 17.79 12.51
CA LYS A 406 -2.16 19.12 11.98
C LYS A 406 -2.78 19.37 10.59
N SER A 407 -3.14 18.34 9.83
CA SER A 407 -3.91 18.47 8.59
C SER A 407 -5.35 18.92 8.85
N ALA A 408 -5.93 18.56 10.01
CA ALA A 408 -7.21 19.13 10.45
C ALA A 408 -7.05 20.63 10.82
N ASN A 409 -5.93 21.04 11.42
CA ASN A 409 -5.62 22.45 11.64
C ASN A 409 -5.46 23.22 10.32
N LEU A 410 -4.71 22.66 9.35
CA LEU A 410 -4.56 23.22 8.00
C LEU A 410 -5.92 23.41 7.31
N LEU A 411 -6.81 22.41 7.38
CA LEU A 411 -8.17 22.50 6.87
C LEU A 411 -8.94 23.68 7.48
N VAL A 412 -8.93 23.83 8.81
CA VAL A 412 -9.59 24.95 9.49
C VAL A 412 -8.97 26.30 9.14
N GLU A 413 -7.65 26.37 8.92
CA GLU A 413 -6.97 27.56 8.42
C GLU A 413 -7.43 27.90 6.99
N LYS A 414 -7.39 26.93 6.06
CA LYS A 414 -7.81 27.13 4.67
C LYS A 414 -9.27 27.57 4.55
N CYS A 415 -10.20 26.96 5.27
CA CYS A 415 -11.60 27.40 5.23
C CYS A 415 -11.84 28.82 5.78
N LYS A 416 -10.98 29.31 6.69
CA LYS A 416 -11.03 30.73 7.12
C LYS A 416 -10.44 31.66 6.07
N SER A 417 -9.41 31.20 5.36
CA SER A 417 -8.68 31.96 4.32
C SER A 417 -9.29 31.87 2.92
N GLY A 418 -10.60 31.58 2.79
CA GLY A 418 -11.30 31.52 1.50
C GLY A 418 -11.28 30.16 0.79
N GLY A 419 -10.77 29.11 1.43
CA GLY A 419 -10.71 27.75 0.91
C GLY A 419 -9.33 27.36 0.37
N TRP A 420 -9.31 26.51 -0.65
CA TRP A 420 -8.08 25.91 -1.20
C TRP A 420 -7.53 26.63 -2.45
N GLY A 421 -8.30 27.54 -3.05
CA GLY A 421 -7.94 28.21 -4.31
C GLY A 421 -7.69 27.22 -5.44
N ASP A 422 -6.77 27.55 -6.35
CA ASP A 422 -6.42 26.71 -7.51
C ASP A 422 -5.51 25.52 -7.17
N LEU A 423 -5.10 25.34 -5.90
CA LEU A 423 -4.34 24.16 -5.41
C LEU A 423 -5.21 22.88 -5.30
N ALA A 424 -6.27 22.81 -6.11
CA ALA A 424 -7.42 21.93 -5.98
C ALA A 424 -7.19 20.53 -6.59
N ILE A 425 -6.25 19.75 -6.03
CA ILE A 425 -6.14 18.32 -6.37
C ILE A 425 -7.41 17.60 -5.89
N LYS A 426 -8.24 17.14 -6.83
CA LYS A 426 -9.60 16.63 -6.56
C LYS A 426 -9.65 15.46 -5.56
N GLY A 427 -8.63 14.61 -5.51
CA GLY A 427 -8.51 13.54 -4.51
C GLY A 427 -8.37 14.08 -3.08
N ILE A 428 -7.44 15.02 -2.88
CA ILE A 428 -7.21 15.71 -1.60
C ILE A 428 -8.49 16.40 -1.12
N LEU A 429 -9.25 17.03 -2.01
CA LEU A 429 -10.47 17.75 -1.64
C LEU A 429 -11.62 16.84 -1.17
N ASN A 430 -11.65 15.55 -1.52
CA ASN A 430 -12.61 14.62 -0.90
C ASN A 430 -12.26 14.35 0.56
N LEU A 431 -10.97 14.27 0.89
CA LEU A 431 -10.50 13.99 2.24
C LEU A 431 -10.49 15.23 3.15
N VAL A 432 -10.03 16.39 2.64
CA VAL A 432 -9.85 17.64 3.43
C VAL A 432 -10.40 18.90 2.76
N GLY A 433 -11.23 18.80 1.71
CA GLY A 433 -11.75 19.97 0.96
C GLY A 433 -13.06 20.55 1.47
N GLN A 434 -13.64 20.03 2.55
CA GLN A 434 -14.99 20.35 2.98
C GLN A 434 -15.04 21.64 3.81
N CYS A 435 -15.28 22.78 3.14
CA CYS A 435 -15.54 24.07 3.78
C CYS A 435 -17.05 24.42 3.82
N PRO A 436 -17.56 25.00 4.92
CA PRO A 436 -16.90 25.20 6.21
C PRO A 436 -16.54 23.85 6.87
N ALA A 437 -15.44 23.82 7.63
CA ALA A 437 -14.94 22.60 8.25
C ALA A 437 -16.01 21.95 9.14
N GLN A 438 -16.41 20.73 8.80
CA GLN A 438 -17.53 20.02 9.44
C GLN A 438 -17.11 19.43 10.81
N PRO A 439 -18.05 19.15 11.74
CA PRO A 439 -17.71 18.75 13.11
C PRO A 439 -16.83 17.51 13.23
N GLY A 440 -16.92 16.56 12.29
CA GLY A 440 -15.97 15.44 12.15
C GLY A 440 -14.53 15.93 12.13
N TYR A 441 -14.21 16.81 11.18
CA TYR A 441 -12.88 17.41 11.05
C TYR A 441 -12.49 18.34 12.21
N LEU A 442 -13.45 19.10 12.76
CA LEU A 442 -13.20 19.97 13.92
C LEU A 442 -12.81 19.17 15.19
N SER A 443 -13.33 17.95 15.34
CA SER A 443 -12.96 17.07 16.45
C SER A 443 -11.52 16.53 16.34
N LEU A 444 -10.91 16.58 15.14
CA LEU A 444 -9.58 16.02 14.84
C LEU A 444 -8.41 17.01 14.99
N LEU A 445 -8.65 18.24 15.46
CA LEU A 445 -7.61 19.24 15.68
C LEU A 445 -6.50 18.75 16.62
N HIS A 446 -5.24 19.06 16.30
CA HIS A 446 -4.09 18.53 17.04
C HIS A 446 -4.07 18.95 18.51
N GLN A 447 -3.70 18.03 19.40
CA GLN A 447 -3.79 18.14 20.87
C GLN A 447 -2.97 19.32 21.46
N SER A 448 -2.00 19.86 20.72
CA SER A 448 -1.25 21.07 21.10
C SER A 448 -1.98 22.39 20.80
N THR A 449 -3.12 22.35 20.09
CA THR A 449 -3.83 23.53 19.56
C THR A 449 -5.23 23.73 20.14
N VAL A 450 -5.63 22.86 21.06
CA VAL A 450 -6.98 22.77 21.66
C VAL A 450 -6.95 23.11 23.16
N ASP A 451 -8.12 23.38 23.72
CA ASP A 451 -8.26 23.68 25.15
C ASP A 451 -7.95 22.47 26.07
N ALA A 452 -7.84 22.75 27.37
CA ALA A 452 -7.49 21.74 28.38
C ALA A 452 -8.53 20.61 28.51
N ASN A 453 -9.83 20.86 28.27
CA ASN A 453 -10.87 19.84 28.32
C ASN A 453 -10.71 18.89 27.12
N ARG A 454 -10.63 19.42 25.90
CA ARG A 454 -10.35 18.63 24.69
C ARG A 454 -9.04 17.85 24.81
N LYS A 455 -7.98 18.48 25.35
CA LYS A 455 -6.69 17.83 25.62
C LYS A 455 -6.82 16.65 26.60
N ASN A 456 -7.64 16.76 27.64
CA ASN A 456 -7.90 15.68 28.58
C ASN A 456 -8.71 14.53 27.94
N GLN A 457 -9.68 14.85 27.06
CA GLN A 457 -10.41 13.83 26.30
C GLN A 457 -9.47 13.02 25.39
N PHE A 458 -8.53 13.68 24.70
CA PHE A 458 -7.46 13.01 23.94
C PHE A 458 -6.64 12.05 24.81
N LEU A 459 -6.20 12.47 26.01
CA LEU A 459 -5.47 11.58 26.93
C LEU A 459 -6.32 10.38 27.39
N ALA A 460 -7.62 10.59 27.63
CA ALA A 460 -8.53 9.52 28.01
C ALA A 460 -8.68 8.47 26.90
N ILE A 461 -8.84 8.87 25.63
CA ILE A 461 -8.92 7.92 24.51
C ILE A 461 -7.57 7.26 24.19
N GLN A 462 -6.44 7.94 24.37
CA GLN A 462 -5.09 7.36 24.25
C GLN A 462 -4.92 6.21 25.25
N SER A 463 -5.22 6.46 26.54
CA SER A 463 -5.19 5.46 27.61
C SER A 463 -6.18 4.32 27.34
N LYS A 464 -7.41 4.64 26.91
CA LYS A 464 -8.44 3.62 26.64
C LYS A 464 -8.11 2.74 25.44
N ARG A 465 -7.49 3.27 24.39
CA ARG A 465 -6.95 2.47 23.29
C ARG A 465 -5.84 1.55 23.80
N ALA A 466 -4.83 2.11 24.49
CA ALA A 466 -3.70 1.33 25.00
C ALA A 466 -4.11 0.18 25.95
N GLN A 467 -5.22 0.32 26.68
CA GLN A 467 -5.77 -0.73 27.54
C GLN A 467 -6.33 -1.95 26.77
N TYR A 468 -6.85 -1.77 25.55
CA TYR A 468 -7.64 -2.80 24.84
C TYR A 468 -7.13 -3.15 23.43
N VAL A 469 -6.21 -2.37 22.87
CA VAL A 469 -5.68 -2.60 21.52
C VAL A 469 -4.77 -3.83 21.48
N SER A 470 -4.98 -4.68 20.49
CA SER A 470 -4.22 -5.93 20.31
C SER A 470 -3.09 -5.79 19.29
N LYS A 471 -3.28 -4.91 18.29
CA LYS A 471 -2.35 -4.62 17.19
C LYS A 471 -2.48 -3.16 16.78
N ILE A 472 -1.38 -2.47 16.51
CA ILE A 472 -1.37 -1.11 15.97
C ILE A 472 -0.55 -1.08 14.67
N ALA A 473 -1.06 -0.44 13.62
CA ALA A 473 -0.31 -0.10 12.42
C ALA A 473 -0.34 1.42 12.18
N CYS A 474 0.83 2.00 11.89
CA CYS A 474 1.02 3.42 11.65
C CYS A 474 1.85 3.67 10.39
N GLY A 475 1.38 4.58 9.54
CA GLY A 475 2.10 5.00 8.33
C GLY A 475 3.16 6.07 8.63
N THR A 476 4.25 6.06 7.86
CA THR A 476 5.39 6.99 7.98
C THR A 476 5.69 7.75 6.68
N SER A 477 5.06 7.39 5.56
CA SER A 477 5.25 8.02 4.25
C SER A 477 3.96 8.63 3.73
N ALA A 478 3.94 9.93 3.49
CA ALA A 478 2.82 10.64 2.88
C ALA A 478 2.61 10.31 1.39
N ILE A 479 3.57 9.60 0.77
CA ILE A 479 3.51 9.10 -0.60
C ILE A 479 2.92 7.69 -0.61
N GLY A 480 3.39 6.82 0.29
CA GLY A 480 2.87 5.46 0.44
C GLY A 480 3.05 4.59 -0.81
N LEU A 481 2.06 3.75 -1.12
CA LEU A 481 2.02 2.95 -2.36
C LEU A 481 1.79 3.82 -3.59
N ILE A 482 2.28 3.37 -4.75
CA ILE A 482 2.25 4.11 -6.02
C ILE A 482 0.82 4.15 -6.58
N THR A 483 0.05 5.14 -6.17
CA THR A 483 -1.38 5.30 -6.46
C THR A 483 -1.77 6.77 -6.58
N THR A 484 -3.03 7.06 -6.90
CA THR A 484 -3.57 8.43 -6.79
C THR A 484 -3.49 9.01 -5.39
N ASP A 485 -3.38 8.18 -4.35
CA ASP A 485 -3.36 8.60 -2.95
C ASP A 485 -1.99 9.15 -2.52
N SER A 486 -0.92 8.91 -3.30
CA SER A 486 0.39 9.56 -3.12
C SER A 486 0.32 11.09 -3.19
N ALA A 487 -0.77 11.67 -3.70
CA ALA A 487 -1.05 13.10 -3.63
C ALA A 487 -1.11 13.65 -2.19
N LEU A 488 -1.28 12.80 -1.17
CA LEU A 488 -1.23 13.18 0.25
C LEU A 488 0.11 13.82 0.67
N GLN A 489 1.19 13.63 -0.09
CA GLN A 489 2.44 14.36 0.08
C GLN A 489 2.28 15.90 -0.04
N VAL A 490 1.27 16.38 -0.76
CA VAL A 490 0.91 17.81 -0.82
C VAL A 490 0.17 18.27 0.44
N VAL A 491 -0.61 17.38 1.08
CA VAL A 491 -1.21 17.66 2.40
C VAL A 491 -0.13 17.70 3.47
N ALA A 492 0.82 16.75 3.45
CA ALA A 492 1.90 16.64 4.42
C ALA A 492 2.78 17.90 4.48
N SER A 493 3.25 18.38 3.33
CA SER A 493 4.15 19.53 3.22
C SER A 493 3.50 20.84 3.68
N LEU A 494 2.19 20.99 3.45
CA LEU A 494 1.40 22.10 3.96
C LEU A 494 1.03 21.96 5.45
N SER A 495 0.83 20.73 5.94
CA SER A 495 0.41 20.46 7.33
C SER A 495 1.53 20.64 8.36
N LYS A 496 2.80 20.54 7.94
CA LYS A 496 3.98 20.73 8.80
C LYS A 496 3.94 19.87 10.07
N HIS A 497 3.72 18.57 9.88
CA HIS A 497 3.88 17.55 10.94
C HIS A 497 5.27 17.61 11.58
N ASP A 498 5.40 17.15 12.83
CA ASP A 498 6.65 17.27 13.61
C ASP A 498 7.60 16.10 13.34
N SER A 499 7.14 15.04 12.67
CA SER A 499 7.89 13.83 12.36
C SER A 499 7.39 13.16 11.07
N ALA A 500 7.91 11.96 10.79
CA ALA A 500 7.37 11.07 9.77
C ALA A 500 5.84 10.90 9.95
N ASN A 501 5.12 10.84 8.84
CA ASN A 501 3.65 10.93 8.84
C ASN A 501 3.07 10.26 7.59
N ASP A 502 1.86 9.75 7.70
CA ASP A 502 1.14 9.09 6.60
C ASP A 502 0.47 10.10 5.62
N GLY A 503 0.84 11.38 5.73
CA GLY A 503 0.25 12.50 4.99
C GLY A 503 -0.92 13.20 5.67
N VAL A 504 -1.52 12.58 6.70
CA VAL A 504 -2.61 13.14 7.49
C VAL A 504 -2.32 13.06 9.00
N VAL A 505 -1.60 12.04 9.45
CA VAL A 505 -1.36 11.70 10.86
C VAL A 505 0.13 11.53 11.10
N ASP A 506 0.64 12.26 12.09
CA ASP A 506 2.00 12.15 12.59
C ASP A 506 2.21 10.81 13.30
N ILE A 507 3.37 10.17 13.10
CA ILE A 507 3.70 8.87 13.72
C ILE A 507 3.53 8.89 15.24
N ASN A 508 3.87 10.01 15.91
CA ASN A 508 3.70 10.18 17.35
C ASN A 508 2.22 10.20 17.75
N SER A 509 1.36 10.86 16.95
CA SER A 509 -0.09 10.86 17.14
C SER A 509 -0.69 9.47 16.98
N CYS A 510 -0.16 8.67 16.03
CA CYS A 510 -0.58 7.28 15.82
C CYS A 510 -0.10 6.32 16.91
N GLN A 511 1.09 6.52 17.48
CA GLN A 511 1.66 5.70 18.56
C GLN A 511 1.21 6.13 19.97
N ALA A 512 0.56 7.30 20.12
CA ALA A 512 0.23 7.87 21.42
C ALA A 512 -0.62 6.97 22.33
N GLY A 513 -0.29 7.01 23.63
CA GLY A 513 -0.83 6.11 24.67
C GLY A 513 -0.14 4.76 24.75
N TYR A 514 0.48 4.28 23.67
CA TYR A 514 1.15 2.97 23.60
C TYR A 514 2.69 3.08 23.51
N GLY A 515 3.19 4.09 22.79
CA GLY A 515 4.62 4.28 22.53
C GLY A 515 5.15 3.35 21.43
N THR A 516 6.48 3.26 21.31
CA THR A 516 7.19 2.54 20.24
C THR A 516 7.38 1.05 20.49
N SER A 517 6.89 0.50 21.61
CA SER A 517 7.14 -0.90 21.97
C SER A 517 6.52 -1.88 20.97
N GLY A 518 7.29 -2.86 20.52
CA GLY A 518 6.85 -3.89 19.57
C GLY A 518 6.52 -3.39 18.17
N PHE A 519 6.79 -2.12 17.85
CA PHE A 519 6.76 -1.61 16.47
C PHE A 519 8.00 -2.05 15.69
N GLY A 520 7.82 -2.32 14.41
CA GLY A 520 8.90 -2.50 13.46
C GLY A 520 8.43 -2.43 12.01
N THR A 521 9.38 -2.51 11.09
CA THR A 521 9.22 -2.28 9.65
C THR A 521 9.01 -3.58 8.86
N SER A 522 8.33 -4.57 9.45
CA SER A 522 8.05 -5.88 8.84
C SER A 522 6.61 -6.31 9.05
N TYR A 523 6.00 -6.98 8.05
CA TYR A 523 4.68 -7.60 8.19
C TYR A 523 4.64 -8.68 9.30
N SER A 524 5.81 -9.15 9.76
CA SER A 524 5.94 -10.07 10.88
C SER A 524 5.83 -9.41 12.27
N ASN A 525 5.94 -8.07 12.36
CA ASN A 525 5.94 -7.38 13.65
C ASN A 525 4.54 -7.23 14.26
N SER A 526 4.44 -7.31 15.59
CA SER A 526 3.14 -7.22 16.27
C SER A 526 2.50 -5.84 16.16
N ASN A 527 3.29 -4.78 16.13
CA ASN A 527 2.86 -3.46 15.70
C ASN A 527 3.67 -3.05 14.46
N TYR A 528 3.05 -2.37 13.51
CA TYR A 528 3.60 -2.13 12.19
C TYR A 528 3.90 -0.64 11.99
N GLN A 529 5.14 -0.33 11.62
CA GLN A 529 5.59 1.01 11.24
C GLN A 529 5.94 0.97 9.76
N ALA A 530 5.09 1.52 8.92
CA ALA A 530 5.01 1.17 7.52
C ALA A 530 5.20 2.39 6.59
N ALA A 531 5.93 2.25 5.48
CA ALA A 531 6.12 3.28 4.45
C ALA A 531 4.87 3.41 3.55
N LEU A 532 3.75 3.72 4.20
CA LEU A 532 2.39 3.71 3.69
C LEU A 532 1.69 5.04 4.02
N ASN A 533 0.84 5.51 3.12
CA ASN A 533 0.05 6.73 3.31
C ASN A 533 -1.26 6.43 4.05
N HIS A 534 -1.97 7.48 4.48
CA HIS A 534 -3.15 7.37 5.33
C HIS A 534 -4.25 6.47 4.76
N LEU A 535 -4.32 6.34 3.43
CA LEU A 535 -5.34 5.56 2.73
C LEU A 535 -4.86 4.12 2.45
N ASP A 536 -3.58 3.90 2.16
CA ASP A 536 -2.99 2.54 2.12
C ASP A 536 -3.16 1.80 3.45
N MET A 537 -3.05 2.54 4.57
CA MET A 537 -3.27 2.04 5.94
C MET A 537 -4.70 1.55 6.19
N SER A 538 -5.64 1.73 5.24
CA SER A 538 -6.97 1.11 5.24
C SER A 538 -7.09 -0.08 4.28
N PHE A 539 -5.96 -0.68 3.86
CA PHE A 539 -5.88 -1.83 2.96
C PHE A 539 -6.37 -1.61 1.51
N ARG A 540 -6.95 -0.44 1.20
CA ARG A 540 -7.66 -0.20 -0.08
C ARG A 540 -6.79 -0.39 -1.33
N ASN A 541 -5.50 -0.10 -1.20
CA ASN A 541 -4.50 -0.12 -2.27
C ASN A 541 -3.67 -1.41 -2.31
N GLY A 542 -3.98 -2.41 -1.47
CA GLY A 542 -3.31 -3.71 -1.46
C GLY A 542 -1.95 -3.73 -0.74
N ASP A 543 -1.04 -4.57 -1.23
CA ASP A 543 0.35 -4.71 -0.77
C ASP A 543 1.32 -4.20 -1.85
N GLY A 544 2.42 -3.56 -1.43
CA GLY A 544 3.50 -3.13 -2.31
C GLY A 544 4.33 -4.29 -2.86
N TRP A 545 4.95 -4.08 -4.03
CA TRP A 545 5.79 -5.09 -4.69
C TRP A 545 7.17 -5.28 -4.05
N PHE A 546 7.54 -4.38 -3.16
CA PHE A 546 8.79 -4.39 -2.41
C PHE A 546 8.59 -3.70 -1.06
N GLY A 547 9.51 -3.94 -0.14
CA GLY A 547 9.48 -3.35 1.19
C GLY A 547 8.59 -4.18 2.11
N ASP A 548 9.22 -4.83 3.08
CA ASP A 548 8.54 -5.52 4.18
C ASP A 548 7.68 -4.53 5.01
N ASP A 549 7.99 -3.24 4.94
CA ASP A 549 7.26 -2.10 5.50
C ASP A 549 6.10 -1.59 4.62
N ARG A 550 5.71 -2.30 3.55
CA ARG A 550 4.67 -1.86 2.59
C ARG A 550 3.60 -2.90 2.26
N LYS A 551 3.41 -3.88 3.15
CA LYS A 551 2.52 -5.03 2.99
C LYS A 551 1.37 -5.01 4.04
N PRO A 552 0.47 -4.00 4.05
CA PRO A 552 -0.52 -3.87 5.12
C PRO A 552 -1.55 -5.01 5.11
N VAL A 553 -1.91 -5.56 3.95
CA VAL A 553 -2.83 -6.70 3.85
C VAL A 553 -2.14 -7.97 4.35
N LYS A 554 -0.88 -8.20 3.95
CA LYS A 554 -0.10 -9.33 4.48
C LYS A 554 0.10 -9.23 5.99
N TRP A 555 0.39 -8.04 6.51
CA TRP A 555 0.46 -7.82 7.97
C TRP A 555 -0.87 -8.18 8.66
N PHE A 556 -2.01 -7.76 8.10
CA PHE A 556 -3.32 -8.10 8.68
C PHE A 556 -3.60 -9.61 8.70
N GLU A 557 -3.25 -10.35 7.63
CA GLU A 557 -3.33 -11.82 7.60
C GLU A 557 -2.38 -12.47 8.62
N CYS A 558 -1.14 -11.97 8.73
CA CYS A 558 -0.07 -12.61 9.49
C CYS A 558 -0.05 -12.24 10.98
N ALA A 559 -0.71 -11.16 11.40
CA ALA A 559 -0.65 -10.66 12.77
C ALA A 559 -1.76 -11.20 13.70
N LEU A 560 -2.77 -11.89 13.17
CA LEU A 560 -4.01 -12.33 13.85
C LEU A 560 -4.11 -13.84 14.10
#